data_AF-A0A068VHI4-F1
#
_entry.id   AF-A0A068VHI4-F1
#
_cell.length_a   1.000
_cell.length_b   1.000
_cell.length_c   1.000
_cell.angle_alpha   90.00
_cell.angle_beta   90.00
_cell.angle_gamma   90.00
#
_symmetry.space_group_name_H-M   'P 1'
#
loop_
_entity.id
_entity.type
_entity.pdbx_description
1 polymer ?
#
loop_
_entity_poly.entity_id
_entity_poly.type
_entity_poly.pdbx_seq_one_letter_code
_entity_poly.pdbx_strand_id
1 'polypeptide(L)'
;MTRITQAPIQFTKQPYIEDVGPRKIESIQFSTFGESEILKATEVQVYHGVYYDSAKKPWENGLLDPHMVSYLMFIVSFNSDELFLRMMN
;
A
#
# COMPACT_ATOMS: atom_id res chain seq x y z
N MET A 1 28.80 25.23 -29.81
CA MET A 1 27.48 25.12 -29.15
C MET A 1 27.70 24.54 -27.75
N THR A 2 27.81 25.40 -26.74
CA THR A 2 28.05 25.00 -25.35
C THR A 2 26.72 24.71 -24.65
N ARG A 3 26.56 23.48 -24.14
CA ARG A 3 25.38 23.09 -23.35
C ARG A 3 25.49 23.76 -21.98
N ILE A 4 24.52 24.60 -21.65
CA ILE A 4 24.43 25.25 -20.33
C ILE A 4 23.93 24.16 -19.36
N THR A 5 24.80 23.68 -18.49
CA THR A 5 24.45 22.78 -17.38
C THR A 5 23.64 23.59 -16.36
N GLN A 6 22.31 23.50 -16.41
CA GLN A 6 21.44 24.09 -15.39
C GLN A 6 21.78 23.47 -14.03
N ALA A 7 22.14 24.31 -13.06
CA ALA A 7 22.32 23.91 -11.68
C ALA A 7 21.03 23.23 -11.16
N PRO A 8 21.15 22.20 -10.30
CA PRO A 8 19.98 21.52 -9.74
C PRO A 8 19.14 22.54 -8.96
N ILE A 9 17.84 22.59 -9.27
CA ILE A 9 16.88 23.47 -8.62
C ILE A 9 16.84 23.09 -7.13
N GLN A 10 17.33 23.98 -6.28
CA GLN A 10 17.28 23.86 -4.82
C GLN A 10 15.87 24.22 -4.35
N PHE A 11 15.03 23.21 -4.07
CA PHE A 11 13.72 23.42 -3.47
C PHE A 11 13.90 23.79 -1.98
N THR A 12 13.77 25.07 -1.65
CA THR A 12 13.91 25.58 -0.26
C THR A 12 12.62 25.46 0.57
N LYS A 13 11.49 25.19 -0.09
CA LYS A 13 10.19 25.05 0.55
C LYS A 13 9.91 23.57 0.77
N GLN A 14 9.80 23.16 2.04
CA GLN A 14 9.27 21.85 2.37
C GLN A 14 7.82 21.75 1.87
N PRO A 15 7.40 20.61 1.29
CA PRO A 15 6.02 20.43 0.87
C PRO A 15 5.12 20.67 2.07
N TYR A 16 4.11 21.53 1.91
CA TYR A 16 3.12 21.74 2.94
C TYR A 16 2.33 20.44 3.09
N ILE A 17 2.45 19.80 4.25
CA ILE A 17 1.70 18.61 4.62
C ILE A 17 0.56 19.11 5.51
N GLU A 18 -0.68 18.92 5.06
CA GLU A 18 -1.85 19.24 5.87
C GLU A 18 -1.88 18.33 7.11
N ASP A 19 -1.72 18.91 8.28
CA ASP A 19 -1.96 18.22 9.55
C ASP A 19 -3.48 18.11 9.74
N VAL A 20 -4.02 16.97 9.33
CA VAL A 20 -5.47 16.70 9.34
C VAL A 20 -6.02 16.30 10.70
N GLY A 21 -5.17 16.23 11.74
CA GLY A 21 -5.55 15.90 13.12
C GLY A 21 -6.32 14.57 13.28
N PRO A 22 -6.71 14.24 14.52
CA PRO A 22 -7.59 13.08 14.75
C PRO A 22 -8.99 13.33 14.18
N ARG A 23 -9.51 12.38 13.38
CA ARG A 23 -10.86 12.43 12.80
C ARG A 23 -11.76 11.36 13.40
N LYS A 24 -13.05 11.67 13.56
CA LYS A 24 -14.08 10.71 13.96
C LYS A 24 -14.79 10.17 12.71
N ILE A 25 -15.07 8.86 12.68
CA ILE A 25 -15.91 8.27 11.63
C ILE A 25 -17.34 8.80 11.82
N GLU A 26 -17.84 9.53 10.83
CA GLU A 26 -19.21 10.08 10.85
C GLU A 26 -20.26 9.01 10.54
N SER A 27 -20.01 8.19 9.50
CA SER A 27 -20.88 7.10 9.09
C SER A 27 -20.10 6.04 8.29
N ILE A 28 -20.70 4.86 8.15
CA ILE A 28 -20.19 3.76 7.31
C ILE A 28 -21.21 3.50 6.21
N GLN A 29 -20.79 3.63 4.95
CA GLN A 29 -21.63 3.33 3.80
C GLN A 29 -21.32 1.93 3.28
N PHE A 30 -22.34 1.07 3.27
CA PHE A 30 -22.26 -0.24 2.66
C PHE A 30 -22.66 -0.14 1.19
N SER A 31 -21.84 -0.73 0.33
CA SER A 31 -22.08 -0.84 -1.10
C SER A 31 -21.41 -2.10 -1.64
N THR A 32 -21.71 -2.41 -2.90
CA THR A 32 -21.07 -3.50 -3.63
C THR A 32 -20.08 -2.93 -4.63
N PHE A 33 -18.89 -3.53 -4.69
CA PHE A 33 -17.88 -3.12 -5.66
C PHE A 33 -18.28 -3.51 -7.08
N GLY A 34 -18.23 -2.54 -8.00
CA GLY A 34 -18.33 -2.80 -9.44
C GLY A 34 -17.04 -3.36 -10.03
N GLU A 35 -17.13 -4.03 -11.19
CA GLU A 35 -15.97 -4.62 -11.88
C GLU A 35 -14.84 -3.59 -12.09
N SER A 36 -15.19 -2.38 -12.55
CA SER A 36 -14.21 -1.31 -12.78
C SER A 36 -13.57 -0.77 -11.49
N GLU A 37 -14.25 -0.88 -10.36
CA GLU A 37 -13.72 -0.45 -9.07
C GLU A 37 -12.76 -1.50 -8.50
N ILE A 38 -13.10 -2.79 -8.67
CA ILE A 38 -12.21 -3.91 -8.35
C ILE A 38 -10.90 -3.77 -9.14
N LEU A 39 -10.98 -3.57 -10.46
CA LEU A 39 -9.78 -3.42 -11.30
C LEU A 39 -8.87 -2.24 -10.92
N LYS A 40 -9.44 -1.17 -10.35
CA LYS A 40 -8.67 -0.01 -9.88
C LYS A 40 -8.04 -0.24 -8.50
N ALA A 41 -8.70 -1.05 -7.66
CA ALA A 41 -8.26 -1.31 -6.30
C ALA A 41 -7.30 -2.51 -6.21
N THR A 42 -7.27 -3.39 -7.21
CA THR A 42 -6.39 -4.57 -7.23
C THR A 42 -4.96 -4.21 -7.61
N GLU A 43 -4.01 -4.64 -6.79
CA GLU A 43 -2.57 -4.56 -7.10
C GLU A 43 -2.11 -5.70 -8.04
N VAL A 44 -2.74 -6.88 -7.93
CA VAL A 44 -2.28 -8.11 -8.61
C VAL A 44 -3.45 -8.82 -9.29
N GLN A 45 -3.18 -9.34 -10.48
CA GLN A 45 -4.04 -10.32 -11.13
C GLN A 45 -3.59 -11.75 -10.79
N VAL A 46 -4.45 -12.49 -10.10
CA VAL A 46 -4.23 -13.91 -9.76
C VAL A 46 -4.92 -14.78 -10.81
N TYR A 47 -4.17 -15.64 -11.47
CA TYR A 47 -4.71 -16.57 -12.47
C TYR A 47 -4.17 -18.00 -12.33
N HIS A 48 -3.21 -18.22 -11.42
CA HIS A 48 -2.70 -19.54 -11.09
C HIS A 48 -3.29 -20.04 -9.77
N GLY A 49 -4.00 -21.16 -9.82
CA GLY A 49 -4.60 -21.83 -8.66
C GLY A 49 -3.59 -22.61 -7.79
N VAL A 50 -2.31 -22.25 -7.81
CA VAL A 50 -1.23 -22.92 -7.08
C VAL A 50 -0.69 -21.99 -6.01
N TYR A 51 -0.38 -22.54 -4.83
CA TYR A 51 0.08 -21.78 -3.68
C TYR A 51 1.61 -21.57 -3.67
N TYR A 52 2.36 -22.66 -3.90
CA TYR A 52 3.81 -22.66 -3.81
C TYR A 52 4.43 -23.48 -4.93
N ASP A 53 5.66 -23.14 -5.29
CA ASP A 53 6.52 -24.00 -6.10
C ASP A 53 7.07 -25.19 -5.30
N SER A 54 7.79 -26.10 -5.97
CA SER A 54 8.45 -27.24 -5.31
C SER A 54 9.51 -26.82 -4.28
N ALA A 55 10.00 -25.58 -4.34
CA ALA A 55 10.94 -24.99 -3.40
C ALA A 55 10.25 -24.25 -2.24
N LYS A 56 8.92 -24.37 -2.10
CA LYS A 56 8.08 -23.68 -1.12
C LYS A 56 8.09 -22.15 -1.24
N LYS A 57 8.46 -21.61 -2.39
CA LYS A 57 8.34 -20.19 -2.67
C LYS A 57 6.94 -19.89 -3.19
N PRO A 58 6.33 -18.77 -2.77
CA PRO A 58 5.07 -18.32 -3.34
C PRO A 58 5.24 -18.08 -4.84
N TRP A 59 4.26 -18.53 -5.62
CA TRP A 59 4.28 -18.41 -7.06
C TRP A 59 3.85 -17.00 -7.49
N GLU A 60 4.58 -16.38 -8.42
CA GLU A 60 4.19 -15.08 -9.00
C GLU A 60 2.83 -15.22 -9.71
N ASN A 61 1.89 -14.34 -9.40
CA ASN A 61 0.50 -14.35 -9.83
C ASN A 61 -0.30 -15.58 -9.37
N GLY A 62 0.18 -16.26 -8.33
CA GLY A 62 -0.52 -17.32 -7.60
C GLY A 62 -1.42 -16.79 -6.48
N LEU A 63 -2.12 -17.70 -5.79
CA LEU A 63 -3.04 -17.35 -4.70
C LEU A 63 -2.37 -16.65 -3.49
N LEU A 64 -1.05 -16.83 -3.35
CA LEU A 64 -0.24 -16.21 -2.29
C LEU A 64 0.87 -15.34 -2.90
N ASP A 65 0.56 -14.64 -4.00
CA ASP A 65 1.50 -13.73 -4.64
C ASP A 65 2.05 -12.71 -3.60
N PRO A 66 3.39 -12.52 -3.54
CA PRO A 66 4.01 -11.63 -2.56
C PRO A 66 3.55 -10.16 -2.63
N HIS A 67 3.04 -9.69 -3.77
CA HIS A 67 2.52 -8.34 -3.91
C HIS A 67 1.11 -8.19 -3.30
N MET A 68 0.36 -9.29 -3.10
CA MET A 68 -0.93 -9.24 -2.41
C MET A 68 -0.75 -9.01 -0.90
N VAL A 69 0.21 -9.70 -0.28
CA VAL A 69 0.48 -9.57 1.15
C VAL A 69 1.98 -9.71 1.42
N SER A 70 2.67 -8.58 1.54
CA SER A 70 4.02 -8.58 2.11
C SER A 70 3.94 -8.74 3.63
N TYR A 71 3.88 -9.98 4.10
CA TYR A 71 3.96 -10.29 5.53
C TYR A 71 5.27 -9.80 6.17
N LEU A 72 6.31 -9.51 5.39
CA LEU A 72 7.60 -9.03 5.89
C LEU A 72 7.73 -7.49 5.90
N MET A 73 6.92 -6.74 5.13
CA MET A 73 7.02 -5.27 5.05
C MET A 73 5.88 -4.53 5.74
N PHE A 74 4.86 -5.21 6.27
CA PHE A 74 3.77 -4.51 6.98
C PHE A 74 4.13 -4.16 8.43
N ILE A 75 4.97 -4.96 9.10
CA ILE A 75 5.39 -4.70 10.49
C ILE A 75 6.37 -3.52 10.58
N VAL A 76 7.15 -3.24 9.53
CA VAL A 76 8.14 -2.14 9.56
C VAL A 76 7.53 -0.80 9.12
N SER A 77 6.44 -0.80 8.33
CA SER A 77 5.86 0.44 7.80
C SER A 77 4.70 1.01 8.63
N PHE A 78 4.08 0.24 9.52
CA PHE A 78 3.11 0.74 10.49
C PHE A 78 3.69 0.61 11.90
N ASN A 79 4.27 1.69 12.40
CA ASN A 79 4.59 1.87 13.81
C ASN A 79 3.26 2.06 14.57
N SER A 80 2.49 0.98 14.74
CA SER A 80 1.13 1.01 15.30
C SER A 80 0.87 -0.09 16.32
N ASP A 81 1.92 -0.51 17.02
CA ASP A 81 1.80 -1.47 18.11
C ASP A 81 1.08 -0.88 19.34
N GLU A 82 1.00 0.45 19.51
CA GLU A 82 0.31 1.06 20.67
C GLU A 82 -1.21 1.20 20.50
N LEU A 83 -1.73 1.33 19.28
CA LEU A 83 -3.15 1.64 19.07
C LEU A 83 -4.06 0.40 19.14
N PHE A 84 -3.56 -0.77 18.73
CA PHE A 84 -4.36 -2.00 18.73
C PHE A 84 -4.57 -2.54 20.16
N LEU A 85 -3.55 -2.44 21.02
CA LEU A 85 -3.63 -2.86 22.43
C LEU A 85 -4.55 -1.97 23.28
N ARG A 86 -4.71 -0.68 22.92
CA ARG A 86 -5.62 0.24 23.61
C ARG A 86 -7.10 0.06 23.25
N MET A 87 -7.41 -0.59 22.13
CA MET A 87 -8.80 -0.86 21.73
C MET A 87 -9.38 -2.14 22.36
N MET A 88 -8.56 -2.94 23.05
CA MET A 88 -8.96 -4.21 23.67
C MET A 88 -9.16 -4.13 25.20
N ASN A 89 -9.23 -2.93 25.78
CA ASN A 89 -9.45 -2.71 27.22
C ASN A 89 -10.51 -1.64 27.47
#